data_AF-A0ABC8SWG0-F1
#
_entry.id   AF-A0ABC8SWG0-F1
#
_cell.length_a   1.000
_cell.length_b   1.000
_cell.length_c   1.000
_cell.angle_alpha   90.00
_cell.angle_beta   90.00
_cell.angle_gamma   90.00
#
_symmetry.space_group_name_H-M   'P 1'
#
loop_
_entity.id
_entity.type
_entity.pdbx_description
1 polymer ?
#
loop_
_entity_poly.entity_id
_entity_poly.type
_entity_poly.pdbx_seq_one_letter_code
_entity_poly.pdbx_strand_id
1 'polypeptide(L)'
;MLQPQCSKSLSTCLFRIILRRQSLLQQLRAKSSRRYNPQDDDDDGDKVRKKHENQEGYIHFYKSMGQHILTNPRVLHSIVQKSDVRPTDTVLEIGPGTGNLTLKLLEKAEKVIAVEIDKRMVDVLHQRAAEQGLADKLTVISKDALKTEFPQFDLVVANIPYGISSPLVAKLVFGVNPFRSATLLLQKEFAKRLLANPGDSEFNRLAVNVKLVAEVEFVMNVSKRDFLPCPRVYSSVVKIRPKAEIPHVDLDEWWAFTRTCFRKKNKTLGATFKQKKNLYELLKLSRLTGSDEQNAVTPSGSESELNLFRDKMIAILKSSGFGDKRPSKLSNEELLHLLSLFNQAGIIFHVRSKPRNTGDDEAFASSCSSL
;
A
#
# COMPACT_ATOMS: atom_id res chain seq x y z
N MET A 1 42.20 48.84 60.24
CA MET A 1 42.05 47.42 60.62
C MET A 1 41.71 46.61 59.39
N LEU A 2 42.62 45.68 59.03
CA LEU A 2 42.45 44.40 58.30
C LEU A 2 41.87 44.38 56.85
N GLN A 3 42.77 44.08 55.89
CA GLN A 3 42.55 43.35 54.62
C GLN A 3 42.21 41.85 54.89
N PRO A 4 42.12 40.92 53.89
CA PRO A 4 41.56 40.89 52.51
C PRO A 4 40.65 39.64 52.28
N GLN A 5 40.16 39.34 51.06
CA GLN A 5 40.43 38.07 50.33
C GLN A 5 39.61 37.90 49.04
N CYS A 6 40.29 37.28 48.08
CA CYS A 6 39.95 36.97 46.70
C CYS A 6 39.44 35.52 46.60
N SER A 7 38.50 35.21 45.71
CA SER A 7 38.51 33.91 45.04
C SER A 7 37.96 34.01 43.61
N LYS A 8 38.87 33.86 42.66
CA LYS A 8 38.61 33.52 41.27
C LYS A 8 38.11 32.07 41.24
N SER A 9 36.99 31.78 40.59
CA SER A 9 36.70 30.53 39.85
C SER A 9 35.20 30.34 39.70
N LEU A 10 34.68 30.62 38.49
CA LEU A 10 33.45 30.01 37.94
C LEU A 10 33.28 30.33 36.44
N SER A 11 34.08 31.28 35.90
CA SER A 11 34.09 31.62 34.46
C SER A 11 34.74 30.56 33.55
N THR A 12 35.30 29.47 34.08
CA THR A 12 35.98 28.41 33.30
C THR A 12 35.17 27.11 33.16
N CYS A 13 33.98 27.02 33.77
CA CYS A 13 33.14 25.81 33.65
C CYS A 13 32.05 25.94 32.55
N LEU A 14 31.52 27.14 32.28
CA LEU A 14 30.50 27.32 31.24
C LEU A 14 31.04 27.38 29.80
N PHE A 15 32.31 27.74 29.60
CA PHE A 15 32.92 27.77 28.25
C PHE A 15 33.38 26.39 27.75
N ARG A 16 33.54 25.40 28.65
CA ARG A 16 33.90 24.01 28.27
C ARG A 16 32.69 23.13 27.90
N ILE A 17 31.47 23.55 28.23
CA ILE A 17 30.24 22.82 27.87
C ILE A 17 29.75 23.22 26.46
N ILE A 18 30.01 24.45 26.03
CA ILE A 18 29.63 24.93 24.68
C ILE A 18 30.65 24.48 23.60
N LEU A 19 31.93 24.33 23.95
CA LEU A 19 32.96 23.82 23.03
C LEU A 19 33.02 22.29 22.91
N ARG A 20 32.43 21.52 23.85
CA ARG A 20 32.23 20.05 23.69
C ARG A 20 31.00 19.67 22.86
N ARG A 21 30.07 20.60 22.61
CA ARG A 21 28.93 20.38 21.70
C ARG A 21 29.27 20.60 20.22
N GLN A 22 30.37 21.28 19.89
CA GLN A 22 30.83 21.41 18.50
C GLN A 22 31.77 20.29 18.03
N SER A 23 32.41 19.52 18.93
CA SER A 23 33.30 18.41 18.53
C SER A 23 32.58 17.07 18.34
N LEU A 24 31.39 16.88 18.94
CA LEU A 24 30.55 15.68 18.72
C LEU A 24 29.65 15.79 17.48
N LEU A 25 29.28 17.00 17.07
CA LEU A 25 28.57 17.26 15.81
C LEU A 25 29.50 17.29 14.57
N GLN A 26 30.80 17.05 14.75
CA GLN A 26 31.78 16.97 13.65
C GLN A 26 32.26 15.54 13.34
N GLN A 27 31.81 14.53 14.10
CA GLN A 27 32.14 13.11 13.88
C GLN A 27 31.04 12.28 13.19
N LEU A 28 29.90 12.88 12.84
CA LEU A 28 28.91 12.30 11.91
C LEU A 28 28.95 12.93 10.52
N ARG A 29 30.13 13.39 10.08
CA ARG A 29 30.38 13.76 8.68
C ARG A 29 30.54 12.49 7.85
N ALA A 30 29.51 12.12 7.10
CA ALA A 30 29.67 11.28 5.93
C ALA A 30 30.60 11.99 4.92
N LYS A 31 31.91 11.77 5.03
CA LYS A 31 32.88 12.14 4.00
C LYS A 31 32.99 10.99 3.01
N SER A 32 32.26 11.06 1.90
CA SER A 32 32.66 10.39 0.67
C SER A 32 33.24 11.45 -0.26
N SER A 33 34.56 11.55 -0.28
CA SER A 33 35.30 12.25 -1.33
C SER A 33 35.44 11.33 -2.53
N ARG A 34 34.51 11.42 -3.50
CA ARG A 34 34.78 11.01 -4.89
C ARG A 34 34.09 11.97 -5.84
N ARG A 35 34.90 12.62 -6.69
CA ARG A 35 34.45 13.40 -7.85
C ARG A 35 33.69 12.44 -8.77
N TYR A 36 32.52 12.87 -9.22
CA TYR A 36 31.72 12.18 -10.23
C TYR A 36 32.40 12.33 -11.59
N ASN A 37 32.80 11.22 -12.20
CA ASN A 37 33.26 11.18 -13.59
C ASN A 37 32.24 10.32 -14.37
N PRO A 38 31.58 10.85 -15.42
CA PRO A 38 30.56 10.13 -16.16
C PRO A 38 31.20 9.41 -17.35
N GLN A 39 31.81 8.26 -17.09
CA GLN A 39 32.21 7.26 -18.08
C GLN A 39 32.56 6.01 -17.28
N ASP A 40 31.71 4.98 -17.41
CA ASP A 40 31.94 3.55 -17.14
C ASP A 40 30.54 2.92 -16.91
N ASP A 41 29.76 2.89 -17.99
CA ASP A 41 28.83 1.78 -18.23
C ASP A 41 29.68 0.67 -18.82
N ASP A 42 29.89 -0.42 -18.09
CA ASP A 42 29.92 -1.78 -18.64
C ASP A 42 30.12 -2.83 -17.52
N ASP A 43 29.76 -4.03 -17.93
CA ASP A 43 29.38 -5.27 -17.25
C ASP A 43 30.37 -5.90 -16.23
N ASP A 44 29.80 -6.87 -15.51
CA ASP A 44 30.43 -8.11 -15.01
C ASP A 44 30.78 -8.25 -13.51
N GLY A 45 30.50 -9.47 -13.03
CA GLY A 45 31.47 -10.19 -12.21
C GLY A 45 31.22 -10.25 -10.70
N ASP A 46 30.48 -11.28 -10.29
CA ASP A 46 30.53 -11.89 -8.97
C ASP A 46 31.98 -12.10 -8.48
N LYS A 47 32.36 -11.47 -7.35
CA LYS A 47 33.35 -11.91 -6.33
C LYS A 47 33.76 -10.73 -5.44
N VAL A 48 33.13 -10.57 -4.28
CA VAL A 48 33.79 -9.89 -3.15
C VAL A 48 33.59 -10.68 -1.85
N ARG A 49 34.67 -11.37 -1.50
CA ARG A 49 35.14 -11.86 -0.19
C ARG A 49 34.31 -11.41 1.02
N LYS A 50 33.78 -12.41 1.74
CA LYS A 50 33.36 -12.31 3.15
C LYS A 50 34.53 -11.77 3.99
N LYS A 51 34.38 -10.56 4.51
CA LYS A 51 35.09 -10.10 5.70
C LYS A 51 34.04 -9.62 6.69
N HIS A 52 33.65 -10.51 7.59
CA HIS A 52 32.88 -10.15 8.77
C HIS A 52 33.79 -9.32 9.67
N GLU A 53 33.68 -8.01 9.60
CA GLU A 53 34.22 -7.11 10.63
C GLU A 53 33.02 -6.62 11.47
N ASN A 54 32.97 -7.10 12.71
CA ASN A 54 32.14 -6.55 13.78
C ASN A 54 32.45 -5.05 13.92
N GLN A 55 31.52 -4.19 13.56
CA GLN A 55 31.53 -2.77 13.92
C GLN A 55 30.20 -2.42 14.59
N GLU A 56 30.28 -2.11 15.88
CA GLU A 56 29.17 -1.65 16.71
C GLU A 56 28.56 -0.36 16.13
N GLY A 57 27.23 -0.32 16.05
CA GLY A 57 26.45 0.92 15.85
C GLY A 57 25.90 1.22 14.45
N TYR A 58 26.31 0.52 13.39
CA TYR A 58 25.76 0.76 12.05
C TYR A 58 24.64 -0.22 11.72
N ILE A 59 23.39 0.27 11.77
CA ILE A 59 22.23 -0.48 11.28
C ILE A 59 22.37 -0.63 9.77
N HIS A 60 22.69 -1.84 9.32
CA HIS A 60 22.72 -2.15 7.91
C HIS A 60 21.29 -2.22 7.35
N PHE A 61 21.01 -1.46 6.29
CA PHE A 61 19.74 -1.47 5.57
C PHE A 61 19.76 -2.47 4.41
N TYR A 62 18.80 -3.39 4.42
CA TYR A 62 18.64 -4.38 3.37
C TYR A 62 17.80 -3.82 2.22
N LYS A 63 18.46 -3.42 1.13
CA LYS A 63 17.79 -3.00 -0.11
C LYS A 63 16.86 -4.10 -0.65
N SER A 64 17.23 -5.37 -0.50
CA SER A 64 16.40 -6.53 -0.88
C SER A 64 15.08 -6.61 -0.11
N MET A 65 15.05 -6.11 1.13
CA MET A 65 13.84 -6.02 1.95
C MET A 65 13.06 -4.71 1.71
N GLY A 66 13.48 -3.87 0.75
CA GLY A 66 12.85 -2.59 0.48
C GLY A 66 13.06 -1.54 1.56
N GLN A 67 14.08 -1.69 2.42
CA GLN A 67 14.39 -0.72 3.49
C GLN A 67 14.95 0.58 2.88
N HIS A 68 14.06 1.52 2.59
CA HIS A 68 14.36 2.88 2.16
C HIS A 68 13.83 3.85 3.22
N ILE A 69 14.70 4.34 4.09
CA ILE A 69 14.31 5.20 5.20
C ILE A 69 14.15 6.63 4.69
N LEU A 70 12.95 7.20 4.85
CA LEU A 70 12.71 8.62 4.58
C LEU A 70 13.45 9.47 5.61
N THR A 71 14.36 10.34 5.15
CA THR A 71 15.22 11.15 6.02
C THR A 71 14.91 12.65 5.95
N ASN A 72 14.26 13.12 4.89
CA ASN A 72 13.97 14.55 4.73
C ASN A 72 12.90 15.03 5.73
N PRO A 73 13.25 15.89 6.71
CA PRO A 73 12.32 16.34 7.75
C PRO A 73 11.15 17.17 7.20
N ARG A 74 11.34 17.89 6.08
CA ARG A 74 10.26 18.69 5.47
C ARG A 74 9.18 17.79 4.88
N VAL A 75 9.58 16.67 4.25
CA VAL A 75 8.66 15.68 3.70
C VAL A 75 7.90 14.99 4.84
N LEU A 76 8.61 14.55 5.89
CA LEU A 76 8.00 13.95 7.08
C LEU A 76 6.96 14.89 7.72
N HIS A 77 7.31 16.16 7.92
CA HIS A 77 6.39 17.17 8.44
C HIS A 77 5.16 17.34 7.53
N SER A 78 5.36 17.40 6.22
CA SER A 78 4.27 17.54 5.24
C SER A 78 3.32 16.34 5.28
N ILE A 79 3.85 15.12 5.39
CA ILE A 79 3.05 13.89 5.52
C ILE A 79 2.17 13.97 6.77
N VAL A 80 2.76 14.24 7.94
CA VAL A 80 2.01 14.32 9.20
C VAL A 80 0.96 15.43 9.16
N GLN A 81 1.30 16.59 8.60
CA GLN A 81 0.35 17.69 8.46
C GLN A 81 -0.82 17.33 7.54
N LYS A 82 -0.56 16.71 6.38
CA LYS A 82 -1.61 16.32 5.42
C LYS A 82 -2.42 15.09 5.87
N SER A 83 -1.90 14.33 6.82
CA SER A 83 -2.59 13.20 7.44
C SER A 83 -3.78 13.64 8.30
N ASP A 84 -3.78 14.89 8.79
CA ASP A 84 -4.85 15.42 9.66
C ASP A 84 -5.02 14.58 10.93
N VAL A 85 -3.89 14.32 11.61
CA VAL A 85 -3.81 13.61 12.89
C VAL A 85 -4.31 14.51 14.01
N ARG A 86 -5.23 14.01 14.81
CA ARG A 86 -5.82 14.66 15.98
C ARG A 86 -5.16 14.15 17.27
N PRO A 87 -5.16 14.96 18.34
CA PRO A 87 -4.59 14.57 19.64
C PRO A 87 -5.18 13.31 20.28
N THR A 88 -6.39 12.93 19.89
CA THR A 88 -7.12 11.75 20.39
C THR A 88 -7.01 10.54 19.46
N ASP A 89 -6.29 10.65 18.35
CA ASP A 89 -6.22 9.55 17.39
C ASP A 89 -5.19 8.51 17.83
N THR A 90 -5.55 7.25 17.60
CA THR A 90 -4.60 6.14 17.50
C THR A 90 -4.18 5.97 16.04
N VAL A 91 -2.88 6.10 15.78
CA VAL A 91 -2.30 5.99 14.43
C VAL A 91 -1.66 4.63 14.22
N LEU A 92 -2.04 3.94 13.14
CA LEU A 92 -1.32 2.76 12.66
C LEU A 92 -0.19 3.19 11.70
N GLU A 93 1.04 2.77 11.99
CA GLU A 93 2.19 2.93 11.12
C GLU A 93 2.75 1.57 10.71
N ILE A 94 2.93 1.35 9.40
CA ILE A 94 3.41 0.07 8.85
C ILE A 94 4.80 0.30 8.27
N GLY A 95 5.78 -0.46 8.77
CA GLY A 95 7.19 -0.26 8.42
C GLY A 95 7.76 1.05 8.96
N PRO A 96 7.77 1.27 10.29
CA PRO A 96 8.34 2.47 10.91
C PRO A 96 9.84 2.65 10.63
N GLY A 97 10.55 1.57 10.30
CA GLY A 97 12.00 1.58 10.09
C GLY A 97 12.71 2.13 11.31
N THR A 98 13.56 3.14 11.12
CA THR A 98 14.28 3.76 12.25
C THR A 98 13.42 4.71 13.10
N GLY A 99 12.15 4.93 12.76
CA GLY A 99 11.24 5.75 13.56
C GLY A 99 11.17 7.24 13.20
N ASN A 100 11.73 7.65 12.06
CA ASN A 100 11.73 9.07 11.67
C ASN A 100 10.31 9.66 11.52
N LEU A 101 9.38 8.87 10.98
CA LEU A 101 7.97 9.25 10.88
C LEU A 101 7.26 9.01 12.21
N THR A 102 7.50 7.86 12.86
CA THR A 102 6.92 7.50 14.17
C THR A 102 7.09 8.58 15.22
N LEU A 103 8.30 9.13 15.39
CA LEU A 103 8.54 10.18 16.38
C LEU A 103 7.69 11.44 16.11
N LYS A 104 7.47 11.79 14.83
CA LYS A 104 6.62 12.92 14.44
C LYS A 104 5.13 12.65 14.62
N LEU A 105 4.71 11.39 14.53
CA LEU A 105 3.35 10.97 14.84
C LEU A 105 3.11 10.99 16.36
N LEU A 106 4.06 10.48 17.15
CA LEU A 106 3.99 10.46 18.62
C LEU A 106 3.90 11.87 19.24
N GLU A 107 4.49 12.87 18.59
CA GLU A 107 4.35 14.29 18.98
C GLU A 107 2.90 14.80 18.88
N LYS A 108 2.03 14.17 18.07
CA LYS A 108 0.68 14.68 17.76
C LYS A 108 -0.48 13.75 18.11
N ALA A 109 -0.31 12.45 17.95
CA ALA A 109 -1.33 11.44 18.18
C ALA A 109 -1.46 11.12 19.68
N GLU A 110 -2.56 10.51 20.11
CA GLU A 110 -2.66 9.94 21.46
C GLU A 110 -1.72 8.74 21.57
N LYS A 111 -1.75 7.87 20.56
CA LYS A 111 -1.02 6.61 20.51
C LYS A 111 -0.56 6.30 19.09
N VAL A 112 0.60 5.68 18.95
CA VAL A 112 1.06 5.10 17.69
C VAL A 112 1.25 3.60 17.85
N ILE A 113 0.60 2.84 16.98
CA ILE A 113 0.78 1.39 16.84
C ILE A 113 1.64 1.17 15.60
N ALA A 114 2.87 0.71 15.79
CA ALA A 114 3.80 0.43 14.71
C ALA A 114 3.87 -1.08 14.44
N VAL A 115 3.85 -1.48 13.17
CA VAL A 115 4.03 -2.89 12.75
C VAL A 115 5.32 -3.01 11.97
N GLU A 116 6.25 -3.81 12.48
CA GLU A 116 7.60 -3.96 11.92
C GLU A 116 8.03 -5.43 11.96
N ILE A 117 8.62 -5.91 10.88
CA ILE A 117 9.11 -7.29 10.77
C ILE A 117 10.57 -7.43 11.20
N ASP A 118 11.37 -6.37 11.05
CA ASP A 118 12.79 -6.38 11.42
C ASP A 118 12.96 -6.02 12.90
N LYS A 119 13.25 -7.03 13.71
CA LYS A 119 13.48 -6.87 15.16
C LYS A 119 14.56 -5.82 15.49
N ARG A 120 15.59 -5.65 14.66
CA ARG A 120 16.62 -4.63 14.88
C ARG A 120 16.04 -3.21 14.80
N MET A 121 15.09 -2.99 13.90
CA MET A 121 14.40 -1.70 13.77
C MET A 121 13.46 -1.47 14.95
N VAL A 122 12.81 -2.53 15.45
CA VAL A 122 11.98 -2.48 16.66
C VAL A 122 12.80 -2.01 17.86
N ASP A 123 13.98 -2.59 18.10
CA ASP A 123 14.85 -2.22 19.22
C ASP A 123 15.28 -0.74 19.13
N VAL A 124 15.67 -0.30 17.93
CA VAL A 124 16.05 1.09 17.65
C VAL A 124 14.89 2.05 17.85
N LEU A 125 13.69 1.66 17.43
CA LEU A 125 12.49 2.48 17.57
C LEU A 125 12.13 2.67 19.06
N HIS A 126 12.17 1.60 19.85
CA HIS A 126 11.93 1.69 21.30
C HIS A 126 12.96 2.58 21.99
N GLN A 127 14.24 2.41 21.68
CA GLN A 127 15.30 3.26 22.22
C GLN A 127 15.04 4.74 21.91
N ARG A 128 14.78 5.08 20.64
CA ARG A 128 14.56 6.47 20.23
C ARG A 128 13.29 7.08 20.83
N ALA A 129 12.23 6.29 20.98
CA ALA A 129 11.01 6.76 21.64
C ALA A 129 11.24 7.03 23.13
N ALA A 130 11.99 6.16 23.82
CA ALA A 130 12.36 6.35 25.22
C ALA A 130 13.25 7.58 25.44
N GLU A 131 14.24 7.79 24.57
CA GLU A 131 15.12 8.98 24.61
C GLU A 131 14.35 10.30 24.47
N GLN A 132 13.18 10.28 23.82
CA GLN A 132 12.30 11.44 23.66
C GLN A 132 11.18 11.50 24.71
N GLY A 133 11.10 10.55 25.65
CA GLY A 133 10.02 10.48 26.63
C GLY A 133 8.65 10.20 26.02
N LEU A 134 8.60 9.43 24.93
CA LEU A 134 7.38 9.10 24.17
C LEU A 134 7.08 7.59 24.15
N ALA A 135 7.80 6.79 24.94
CA ALA A 135 7.71 5.33 24.91
C ALA A 135 6.31 4.82 25.29
N ASP A 136 5.66 5.49 26.23
CA ASP A 136 4.33 5.22 26.77
C ASP A 136 3.22 5.42 25.73
N LYS A 137 3.47 6.20 24.68
CA LYS A 137 2.55 6.41 23.55
C LYS A 137 2.80 5.45 22.39
N LEU A 138 3.85 4.63 22.45
CA LEU A 138 4.26 3.73 21.38
C LEU A 138 3.92 2.27 21.71
N THR A 139 3.25 1.59 20.79
CA THR A 139 3.11 0.13 20.81
C THR A 139 3.72 -0.44 19.53
N VAL A 140 4.61 -1.42 19.65
CA VAL A 140 5.24 -2.06 18.48
C VAL A 140 4.83 -3.52 18.38
N ILE A 141 4.27 -3.91 17.25
CA ILE A 141 3.92 -5.29 16.90
C ILE A 141 5.02 -5.82 15.98
N SER A 142 5.87 -6.69 16.53
CA SER A 142 7.01 -7.29 15.82
C SER A 142 6.56 -8.50 14.97
N LYS A 143 5.85 -8.25 13.86
CA LYS A 143 5.25 -9.27 12.98
C LYS A 143 5.15 -8.79 11.53
N ASP A 144 4.90 -9.72 10.61
CA ASP A 144 4.53 -9.42 9.23
C ASP A 144 3.17 -8.70 9.17
N ALA A 145 3.15 -7.48 8.62
CA ALA A 145 1.94 -6.68 8.53
C ALA A 145 0.83 -7.33 7.69
N LEU A 146 1.17 -8.16 6.70
CA LEU A 146 0.15 -8.86 5.90
C LEU A 146 -0.58 -9.92 6.72
N LYS A 147 0.13 -10.58 7.64
CA LYS A 147 -0.42 -11.66 8.49
C LYS A 147 -0.95 -11.21 9.85
N THR A 148 -0.70 -9.96 10.21
CA THR A 148 -1.05 -9.41 11.54
C THR A 148 -2.47 -8.90 11.56
N GLU A 149 -3.30 -9.36 12.48
CA GLU A 149 -4.56 -8.68 12.79
C GLU A 149 -4.26 -7.34 13.45
N PHE A 150 -4.75 -6.26 12.85
CA PHE A 150 -4.49 -4.92 13.36
C PHE A 150 -5.44 -4.63 14.53
N PRO A 151 -4.93 -4.06 15.64
CA PRO A 151 -5.79 -3.52 16.69
C PRO A 151 -6.70 -2.40 16.15
N GLN A 152 -7.57 -1.85 16.98
CA GLN A 152 -8.33 -0.66 16.61
C GLN A 152 -7.40 0.55 16.43
N PHE A 153 -7.62 1.32 15.35
CA PHE A 153 -6.92 2.57 15.03
C PHE A 153 -7.86 3.51 14.30
N ASP A 154 -7.57 4.82 14.33
CA ASP A 154 -8.39 5.84 13.67
C ASP A 154 -7.91 6.16 12.27
N LEU A 155 -6.60 6.12 12.04
CA LEU A 155 -5.99 6.45 10.76
C LEU A 155 -4.66 5.72 10.55
N VAL A 156 -4.26 5.62 9.29
CA VAL A 156 -2.99 5.02 8.89
C VAL A 156 -2.06 6.11 8.35
N VAL A 157 -0.83 6.18 8.83
CA VAL A 157 0.22 7.00 8.21
C VAL A 157 1.46 6.14 8.06
N ALA A 158 1.91 5.92 6.83
CA ALA A 158 2.97 4.95 6.63
C ALA A 158 3.83 5.20 5.39
N ASN A 159 5.12 4.90 5.54
CA ASN A 159 6.09 4.80 4.45
C ASN A 159 6.22 3.33 4.02
N ILE A 160 5.36 2.88 3.12
CA ILE A 160 5.18 1.45 2.86
C ILE A 160 6.37 0.87 2.10
N PRO A 161 6.97 -0.25 2.58
CA PRO A 161 7.96 -1.00 1.80
C PRO A 161 7.36 -1.43 0.46
N TYR A 162 8.05 -1.12 -0.64
CA TYR A 162 7.44 -1.21 -1.97
C TYR A 162 6.93 -2.60 -2.34
N GLY A 163 7.60 -3.66 -1.90
CA GLY A 163 7.23 -5.06 -2.19
C GLY A 163 5.87 -5.49 -1.64
N ILE A 164 5.32 -4.78 -0.65
CA ILE A 164 4.04 -5.14 -0.02
C ILE A 164 2.92 -4.11 -0.29
N SER A 165 3.16 -3.10 -1.13
CA SER A 165 2.22 -1.98 -1.32
C SER A 165 0.83 -2.45 -1.76
N SER A 166 0.76 -3.33 -2.77
CA SER A 166 -0.53 -3.79 -3.29
C SER A 166 -1.30 -4.69 -2.34
N PRO A 167 -0.71 -5.76 -1.76
CA PRO A 167 -1.45 -6.58 -0.82
C PRO A 167 -1.85 -5.81 0.44
N LEU A 168 -1.02 -4.85 0.87
CA LEU A 168 -1.34 -4.03 2.03
C LEU A 168 -2.47 -3.03 1.78
N VAL A 169 -2.47 -2.32 0.64
CA VAL A 169 -3.58 -1.43 0.29
C VAL A 169 -4.89 -2.22 0.19
N ALA A 170 -4.86 -3.42 -0.39
CA ALA A 170 -6.04 -4.28 -0.42
C ALA A 170 -6.50 -4.67 0.99
N LYS A 171 -5.58 -5.11 1.85
CA LYS A 171 -5.89 -5.45 3.24
C LYS A 171 -6.51 -4.29 4.02
N LEU A 172 -6.00 -3.07 3.82
CA LEU A 172 -6.54 -1.88 4.47
C LEU A 172 -7.94 -1.55 3.93
N VAL A 173 -8.08 -1.48 2.60
CA VAL A 173 -9.30 -0.96 1.95
C VAL A 173 -10.46 -1.96 1.99
N PHE A 174 -10.18 -3.25 1.96
CA PHE A 174 -11.21 -4.31 1.91
C PHE A 174 -11.27 -5.14 3.19
N GLY A 175 -10.40 -4.87 4.17
CA GLY A 175 -10.41 -5.55 5.46
C GLY A 175 -11.51 -5.05 6.40
N VAL A 176 -11.57 -5.67 7.57
CA VAL A 176 -12.63 -5.44 8.56
C VAL A 176 -12.43 -4.20 9.44
N ASN A 177 -11.21 -3.67 9.51
CA ASN A 177 -10.88 -2.54 10.38
C ASN A 177 -11.33 -1.22 9.73
N PRO A 178 -12.34 -0.52 10.26
CA PRO A 178 -12.70 0.80 9.77
C PRO A 178 -11.62 1.81 10.13
N PHE A 179 -11.43 2.81 9.27
CA PHE A 179 -10.51 3.92 9.52
C PHE A 179 -10.97 5.19 8.82
N ARG A 180 -10.61 6.35 9.36
CA ARG A 180 -10.98 7.66 8.82
C ARG A 180 -10.23 7.97 7.53
N SER A 181 -8.91 7.75 7.52
CA SER A 181 -8.09 7.91 6.33
C SER A 181 -6.74 7.20 6.43
N ALA A 182 -6.15 6.88 5.28
CA ALA A 182 -4.80 6.35 5.18
C ALA A 182 -3.94 7.27 4.32
N THR A 183 -2.87 7.84 4.90
CA THR A 183 -1.88 8.66 4.18
C THR A 183 -0.63 7.81 3.94
N LEU A 184 -0.46 7.38 2.69
CA LEU A 184 0.53 6.36 2.33
C LEU A 184 1.55 6.94 1.37
N LEU A 185 2.83 6.77 1.69
CA LEU A 185 3.92 6.98 0.73
C LEU A 185 4.13 5.68 -0.05
N LEU A 186 3.96 5.78 -1.37
CA LEU A 186 4.01 4.66 -2.31
C LEU A 186 4.95 4.96 -3.48
N GLN A 187 5.35 3.95 -4.25
CA GLN A 187 6.03 4.18 -5.52
C GLN A 187 5.16 5.03 -6.45
N LYS A 188 5.78 5.97 -7.19
CA LYS A 188 5.05 6.91 -8.04
C LYS A 188 4.18 6.23 -9.09
N GLU A 189 4.66 5.14 -9.69
CA GLU A 189 3.88 4.37 -10.67
C GLU A 189 2.66 3.71 -10.03
N PHE A 190 2.84 3.09 -8.87
CA PHE A 190 1.74 2.48 -8.12
C PHE A 190 0.71 3.52 -7.63
N ALA A 191 1.17 4.69 -7.17
CA ALA A 191 0.31 5.81 -6.82
C ALA A 191 -0.49 6.31 -8.03
N LYS A 192 0.14 6.47 -9.20
CA LYS A 192 -0.55 6.82 -10.45
C LYS A 192 -1.63 5.81 -10.81
N ARG A 193 -1.35 4.52 -10.66
CA ARG A 193 -2.30 3.43 -10.89
C ARG A 193 -3.53 3.56 -9.99
N LEU A 194 -3.38 3.92 -8.72
CA LEU A 194 -4.50 4.14 -7.79
C LEU A 194 -5.31 5.40 -8.15
N LEU A 195 -4.62 6.45 -8.57
CA LEU A 195 -5.22 7.75 -8.88
C LEU A 195 -5.92 7.79 -10.25
N ALA A 196 -5.54 6.92 -11.17
CA ALA A 196 -6.01 6.90 -12.54
C ALA A 196 -7.55 6.85 -12.65
N ASN A 197 -8.11 7.64 -13.54
CA ASN A 197 -9.53 7.71 -13.87
C ASN A 197 -9.86 6.93 -15.15
N PRO A 198 -11.13 6.58 -15.39
CA PRO A 198 -11.55 6.03 -16.67
C PRO A 198 -11.09 6.93 -17.81
N GLY A 199 -10.39 6.36 -18.79
CA GLY A 199 -9.73 7.17 -19.82
C GLY A 199 -8.21 7.11 -19.77
N ASP A 200 -7.64 7.13 -18.57
CA ASP A 200 -6.21 7.27 -18.35
C ASP A 200 -5.45 6.01 -18.75
N SER A 201 -4.19 6.19 -19.16
CA SER A 201 -3.35 5.08 -19.60
C SER A 201 -3.08 4.09 -18.46
N GLU A 202 -2.91 4.62 -17.25
CA GLU A 202 -2.63 3.90 -16.01
C GLU A 202 -3.90 3.27 -15.38
N PHE A 203 -5.11 3.55 -15.90
CA PHE A 203 -6.35 3.01 -15.35
C PHE A 203 -6.39 1.48 -15.43
N ASN A 204 -6.73 0.82 -14.32
CA ASN A 204 -6.60 -0.61 -14.16
C ASN A 204 -7.60 -1.16 -13.13
N ARG A 205 -7.56 -2.48 -12.92
CA ARG A 205 -8.47 -3.18 -12.01
C ARG A 205 -8.33 -2.72 -10.55
N LEU A 206 -7.10 -2.49 -10.08
CA LEU A 206 -6.86 -1.98 -8.73
C LEU A 206 -7.53 -0.62 -8.52
N ALA A 207 -7.39 0.31 -9.48
CA ALA A 207 -8.02 1.61 -9.44
C ALA A 207 -9.54 1.50 -9.30
N VAL A 208 -10.16 0.66 -10.15
CA VAL A 208 -11.61 0.42 -10.18
C VAL A 208 -12.11 -0.14 -8.85
N ASN A 209 -11.39 -1.12 -8.30
CA ASN A 209 -11.81 -1.79 -7.06
C ASN A 209 -11.64 -0.88 -5.85
N VAL A 210 -10.52 -0.16 -5.74
CA VAL A 210 -10.31 0.78 -4.63
C VAL A 210 -11.32 1.93 -4.72
N LYS A 211 -11.53 2.49 -5.91
CA LYS A 211 -12.48 3.60 -6.12
C LYS A 211 -13.95 3.20 -5.96
N LEU A 212 -14.27 1.91 -5.91
CA LEU A 212 -15.61 1.45 -5.56
C LEU A 212 -15.93 1.85 -4.11
N VAL A 213 -15.00 1.58 -3.20
CA VAL A 213 -15.22 1.65 -1.74
C VAL A 213 -14.53 2.82 -1.05
N ALA A 214 -13.58 3.48 -1.72
CA ALA A 214 -12.80 4.57 -1.16
C ALA A 214 -12.51 5.68 -2.18
N GLU A 215 -12.28 6.89 -1.70
CA GLU A 215 -11.73 8.00 -2.45
C GLU A 215 -10.21 7.99 -2.35
N VAL A 216 -9.52 8.33 -3.45
CA VAL A 216 -8.06 8.39 -3.51
C VAL A 216 -7.65 9.76 -4.01
N GLU A 217 -6.87 10.46 -3.19
CA GLU A 217 -6.36 11.80 -3.48
C GLU A 217 -4.85 11.82 -3.59
N PHE A 218 -4.35 12.60 -4.55
CA PHE A 218 -2.94 12.91 -4.65
C PHE A 218 -2.58 13.97 -3.61
N VAL A 219 -1.49 13.75 -2.85
CA VAL A 219 -1.02 14.71 -1.85
C VAL A 219 0.24 15.44 -2.33
N MET A 220 1.30 14.70 -2.65
CA MET A 220 2.57 15.27 -3.10
C MET A 220 3.49 14.23 -3.74
N ASN A 221 4.47 14.68 -4.53
CA ASN A 221 5.58 13.84 -4.99
C ASN A 221 6.75 13.92 -3.99
N VAL A 222 7.51 12.84 -3.89
CA VAL A 222 8.71 12.73 -3.04
C VAL A 222 9.90 12.30 -3.89
N SER A 223 11.05 12.96 -3.70
CA SER A 223 12.26 12.66 -4.46
C SER A 223 12.92 11.39 -3.93
N LYS A 224 13.52 10.59 -4.81
CA LYS A 224 14.37 9.47 -4.39
C LYS A 224 15.54 9.91 -3.49
N ARG A 225 15.97 11.17 -3.60
CA ARG A 225 17.05 11.75 -2.77
C ARG A 225 16.64 11.99 -1.33
N ASP A 226 15.33 11.94 -1.03
CA ASP A 226 14.81 12.11 0.33
C ASP A 226 14.95 10.83 1.18
N PHE A 227 15.47 9.74 0.60
CA PHE A 227 15.60 8.44 1.24
C PHE A 227 17.06 7.99 1.39
N LEU A 228 17.30 7.17 2.41
CA LEU A 228 18.56 6.45 2.62
C LEU A 228 18.29 4.96 2.92
N PRO A 229 18.87 4.02 2.15
CA PRO A 229 19.49 4.23 0.84
C PRO A 229 18.51 4.79 -0.20
N CYS A 230 19.03 5.49 -1.21
CA CYS A 230 18.22 6.03 -2.30
C CYS A 230 17.55 4.89 -3.11
N PRO A 231 16.21 4.90 -3.30
CA PRO A 231 15.53 3.97 -4.20
C PRO A 231 15.83 4.30 -5.67
N ARG A 232 15.51 3.34 -6.55
CA ARG A 232 15.66 3.51 -8.02
C ARG A 232 14.56 4.39 -8.62
N VAL A 233 13.39 4.43 -7.99
CA VAL A 233 12.18 5.09 -8.49
C VAL A 233 11.78 6.27 -7.59
N TYR A 234 10.97 7.17 -8.15
CA TYR A 234 10.31 8.24 -7.39
C TYR A 234 9.12 7.71 -6.60
N SER A 235 8.68 8.49 -5.63
CA SER A 235 7.55 8.16 -4.77
C SER A 235 6.50 9.26 -4.78
N SER A 236 5.28 8.91 -4.37
CA SER A 236 4.19 9.86 -4.20
C SER A 236 3.43 9.52 -2.92
N VAL A 237 2.97 10.55 -2.24
CA VAL A 237 2.06 10.42 -1.11
C VAL A 237 0.63 10.50 -1.65
N VAL A 238 -0.18 9.52 -1.27
CA VAL A 238 -1.62 9.47 -1.56
C VAL A 238 -2.40 9.43 -0.26
N LYS A 239 -3.63 9.94 -0.28
CA LYS A 239 -4.58 9.82 0.82
C LYS A 239 -5.78 9.01 0.36
N ILE A 240 -6.09 7.95 1.10
CA ILE A 240 -7.23 7.08 0.85
C ILE A 240 -8.26 7.33 1.95
N ARG A 241 -9.52 7.59 1.59
CA ARG A 241 -10.63 7.76 2.53
C ARG A 241 -11.73 6.77 2.19
N PRO A 242 -12.11 5.85 3.09
CA PRO A 242 -13.29 5.01 2.87
C PRO A 242 -14.52 5.89 2.63
N LYS A 243 -15.37 5.50 1.69
CA LYS A 243 -16.62 6.22 1.44
C LYS A 243 -17.59 5.96 2.59
N ALA A 244 -18.40 6.96 2.92
CA ALA A 244 -19.49 6.81 3.89
C ALA A 244 -20.55 5.82 3.38
N GLU A 245 -20.82 5.87 2.07
CA GLU A 245 -21.76 4.98 1.40
C GLU A 245 -21.04 4.19 0.31
N ILE A 246 -21.12 2.86 0.41
CA ILE A 246 -20.59 1.92 -0.57
C ILE A 246 -21.78 1.34 -1.34
N PRO A 247 -21.69 1.22 -2.68
CA PRO A 247 -22.74 0.58 -3.46
C PRO A 247 -23.07 -0.81 -2.92
N HIS A 248 -24.37 -1.13 -2.79
CA HIS A 248 -24.82 -2.44 -2.33
C HIS A 248 -24.55 -3.49 -3.42
N VAL A 249 -23.34 -4.03 -3.43
CA VAL A 249 -22.87 -5.07 -4.34
C VAL A 249 -22.10 -6.12 -3.56
N ASP A 250 -22.30 -7.38 -3.93
CA ASP A 250 -21.44 -8.46 -3.47
C ASP A 250 -20.02 -8.22 -4.00
N LEU A 251 -19.06 -7.98 -3.11
CA LEU A 251 -17.70 -7.63 -3.53
C LEU A 251 -17.01 -8.79 -4.24
N ASP A 252 -17.31 -10.04 -3.91
CA ASP A 252 -16.68 -11.20 -4.56
C ASP A 252 -17.16 -11.34 -6.01
N GLU A 253 -18.47 -11.12 -6.22
CA GLU A 253 -19.09 -11.01 -7.54
C GLU A 253 -18.47 -9.87 -8.35
N TRP A 254 -18.36 -8.68 -7.74
CA TRP A 254 -17.72 -7.52 -8.36
C TRP A 254 -16.27 -7.78 -8.76
N TRP A 255 -15.49 -8.44 -7.91
CA TRP A 255 -14.09 -8.76 -8.17
C TRP A 255 -13.93 -9.78 -9.29
N ALA A 256 -14.79 -10.80 -9.34
CA ALA A 256 -14.79 -11.77 -10.42
C ALA A 256 -15.20 -11.14 -11.77
N PHE A 257 -16.20 -10.26 -11.74
CA PHE A 257 -16.62 -9.47 -12.90
C PHE A 257 -15.50 -8.56 -13.43
N THR A 258 -14.90 -7.76 -12.56
CA THR A 258 -13.81 -6.84 -12.94
C THR A 258 -12.55 -7.58 -13.38
N ARG A 259 -12.25 -8.75 -12.80
CA ARG A 259 -11.17 -9.64 -13.29
C ARG A 259 -11.39 -10.04 -14.75
N THR A 260 -12.62 -10.41 -15.10
CA THR A 260 -12.96 -10.79 -16.47
C THR A 260 -12.83 -9.59 -17.41
N CYS A 261 -13.36 -8.44 -17.02
CA CYS A 261 -13.32 -7.22 -17.83
C CYS A 261 -11.89 -6.72 -18.07
N PHE A 262 -11.06 -6.63 -17.02
CA PHE A 262 -9.76 -5.96 -17.09
C PHE A 262 -8.60 -6.83 -17.60
N ARG A 263 -8.83 -8.13 -17.89
CA ARG A 263 -7.81 -9.03 -18.47
C ARG A 263 -7.19 -8.47 -19.75
N LYS A 264 -8.02 -7.87 -20.60
CA LYS A 264 -7.60 -7.07 -21.76
C LYS A 264 -8.37 -5.75 -21.75
N LYS A 265 -8.02 -4.84 -20.83
CA LYS A 265 -8.73 -3.56 -20.60
C LYS A 265 -8.97 -2.71 -21.85
N ASN A 266 -8.13 -2.86 -22.87
CA ASN A 266 -8.22 -2.14 -24.14
C ASN A 266 -8.93 -2.95 -25.24
N LYS A 267 -9.49 -4.13 -25.00
CA LYS A 267 -10.39 -4.80 -25.94
C LYS A 267 -11.84 -4.45 -25.59
N THR A 268 -12.71 -4.49 -26.59
CA THR A 268 -14.14 -4.24 -26.35
C THR A 268 -14.73 -5.33 -25.48
N LEU A 269 -15.73 -5.00 -24.66
CA LEU A 269 -16.41 -5.98 -23.81
C LEU A 269 -17.02 -7.12 -24.64
N GLY A 270 -17.59 -6.80 -25.81
CA GLY A 270 -18.06 -7.81 -26.76
C GLY A 270 -16.97 -8.80 -27.19
N ALA A 271 -15.75 -8.34 -27.41
CA ALA A 271 -14.62 -9.23 -27.72
C ALA A 271 -14.15 -10.04 -26.51
N THR A 272 -14.18 -9.46 -25.30
CA THR A 272 -13.82 -10.14 -24.05
C THR A 272 -14.77 -11.29 -23.73
N PHE A 273 -16.08 -11.05 -23.84
CA PHE A 273 -17.12 -12.01 -23.50
C PHE A 273 -17.39 -13.06 -24.59
N LYS A 274 -16.86 -12.88 -25.80
CA LYS A 274 -16.86 -13.90 -26.87
C LYS A 274 -15.80 -14.99 -26.71
N GLN A 275 -14.86 -14.87 -25.76
CA GLN A 275 -13.78 -15.85 -25.61
C GLN A 275 -14.34 -17.15 -25.02
N LYS A 276 -14.12 -18.29 -25.71
CA LYS A 276 -14.61 -19.61 -25.28
C LYS A 276 -14.27 -19.90 -23.81
N LYS A 277 -13.04 -19.62 -23.37
CA LYS A 277 -12.61 -19.82 -21.97
C LYS A 277 -13.52 -19.12 -20.96
N ASN A 278 -13.82 -17.84 -21.17
CA ASN A 278 -14.69 -17.08 -20.28
C ASN A 278 -16.12 -17.63 -20.29
N LEU A 279 -16.63 -18.02 -21.47
CA LEU A 279 -17.97 -18.60 -21.62
C LEU A 279 -18.13 -19.89 -20.82
N TYR A 280 -17.16 -20.81 -20.92
CA TYR A 280 -17.18 -22.06 -20.15
C TYR A 280 -17.14 -21.82 -18.64
N GLU A 281 -16.25 -20.92 -18.18
CA GLU A 281 -16.13 -20.58 -16.76
C GLU A 281 -17.44 -19.98 -16.22
N LEU A 282 -18.02 -19.00 -16.91
CA LEU A 282 -19.26 -18.32 -16.48
C LEU A 282 -20.49 -19.22 -16.56
N LEU A 283 -20.61 -20.06 -17.61
CA LEU A 283 -21.71 -21.01 -17.72
C LEU A 283 -21.68 -22.01 -16.56
N LYS A 284 -20.49 -22.52 -16.21
CA LYS A 284 -20.32 -23.43 -15.07
C LYS A 284 -20.78 -22.78 -13.76
N LEU A 285 -20.38 -21.54 -13.51
CA LEU A 285 -20.75 -20.79 -12.29
C LEU A 285 -22.26 -20.51 -12.22
N SER A 286 -22.86 -20.17 -13.35
CA SER A 286 -24.30 -19.88 -13.44
C SER A 286 -25.17 -21.11 -13.20
N ARG A 287 -24.67 -22.32 -13.52
CA ARG A 287 -25.35 -23.59 -13.19
C ARG A 287 -25.32 -23.89 -11.69
N LEU A 288 -24.18 -23.66 -11.04
CA LEU A 288 -24.00 -23.93 -9.61
C LEU A 288 -24.89 -23.08 -8.71
N THR A 289 -25.35 -21.94 -9.21
CA THR A 289 -26.20 -20.98 -8.47
C THR A 289 -27.69 -21.15 -8.75
N GLY A 290 -28.08 -21.89 -9.79
CA GLY A 290 -29.48 -22.06 -10.24
C GLY A 290 -30.27 -23.22 -9.62
N SER A 291 -29.68 -24.01 -8.71
CA SER A 291 -30.22 -25.26 -8.13
C SER A 291 -30.33 -26.45 -9.12
N ASP A 292 -29.43 -27.42 -8.96
CA ASP A 292 -29.65 -28.87 -9.04
C ASP A 292 -28.33 -29.55 -8.64
N GLU A 293 -28.10 -29.74 -7.33
CA GLU A 293 -26.93 -30.48 -6.81
C GLU A 293 -26.88 -31.95 -7.30
N GLN A 294 -27.94 -32.45 -7.96
CA GLN A 294 -28.05 -33.84 -8.40
C GLN A 294 -27.73 -34.08 -9.88
N ASN A 295 -27.38 -33.05 -10.67
CA ASN A 295 -26.93 -33.22 -12.07
C ASN A 295 -25.55 -32.61 -12.34
N ALA A 296 -24.70 -32.53 -11.32
CA ALA A 296 -23.33 -32.01 -11.44
C ALA A 296 -22.33 -33.03 -12.03
N VAL A 297 -22.71 -33.82 -13.04
CA VAL A 297 -21.75 -34.66 -13.77
C VAL A 297 -22.09 -34.69 -15.28
N THR A 298 -21.64 -33.67 -15.99
CA THR A 298 -21.00 -33.85 -17.31
C THR A 298 -20.14 -32.61 -17.61
N PRO A 299 -18.83 -32.77 -17.91
CA PRO A 299 -17.90 -31.65 -18.17
C PRO A 299 -18.13 -30.92 -19.51
N SER A 300 -19.17 -31.28 -20.25
CA SER A 300 -19.46 -30.73 -21.57
C SER A 300 -20.89 -30.24 -21.61
N GLY A 301 -21.12 -28.95 -21.34
CA GLY A 301 -22.30 -28.30 -21.90
C GLY A 301 -22.32 -28.55 -23.40
N SER A 302 -23.48 -28.92 -23.95
CA SER A 302 -23.61 -29.10 -25.39
C SER A 302 -23.14 -27.82 -26.10
N GLU A 303 -22.50 -27.94 -27.27
CA GLU A 303 -22.04 -26.77 -28.03
C GLU A 303 -23.22 -25.80 -28.32
N SER A 304 -24.43 -26.36 -28.47
CA SER A 304 -25.68 -25.62 -28.57
C SER A 304 -25.96 -24.72 -27.36
N GLU A 305 -25.80 -25.23 -26.14
CA GLU A 305 -26.04 -24.47 -24.91
C GLU A 305 -25.01 -23.34 -24.70
N LEU A 306 -23.74 -23.61 -25.02
CA LEU A 306 -22.69 -22.59 -25.00
C LEU A 306 -22.96 -21.47 -26.01
N ASN A 307 -23.48 -21.81 -27.19
CA ASN A 307 -23.88 -20.84 -28.19
C ASN A 307 -25.07 -20.01 -27.71
N LEU A 308 -26.09 -20.64 -27.11
CA LEU A 308 -27.22 -19.92 -26.52
C LEU A 308 -26.78 -18.96 -25.39
N PHE A 309 -25.88 -19.41 -24.51
CA PHE A 309 -25.33 -18.59 -23.43
C PHE A 309 -24.51 -17.41 -23.96
N ARG A 310 -23.69 -17.67 -24.98
CA ARG A 310 -22.93 -16.64 -25.70
C ARG A 310 -23.85 -15.61 -26.33
N ASP A 311 -24.91 -16.04 -27.01
CA ASP A 311 -25.85 -15.16 -27.68
C ASP A 311 -26.62 -14.30 -26.68
N LYS A 312 -27.01 -14.89 -25.53
CA LYS A 312 -27.60 -14.16 -24.41
C LYS A 312 -26.67 -13.05 -23.90
N MET A 313 -25.40 -13.35 -23.63
CA MET A 313 -24.41 -12.36 -23.20
C MET A 313 -24.19 -11.25 -24.24
N ILE A 314 -24.10 -11.61 -25.53
CA ILE A 314 -23.93 -10.63 -26.60
C ILE A 314 -25.18 -9.76 -26.75
N ALA A 315 -26.37 -10.33 -26.61
CA ALA A 315 -27.64 -9.60 -26.67
C ALA A 315 -27.73 -8.56 -25.55
N ILE A 316 -27.35 -8.91 -24.31
CA ILE A 316 -27.26 -7.97 -23.19
C ILE A 316 -26.29 -6.83 -23.53
N LEU A 317 -25.07 -7.15 -23.97
CA LEU A 317 -24.06 -6.14 -24.30
C LEU A 317 -24.48 -5.21 -25.44
N LYS A 318 -25.20 -5.72 -26.45
CA LYS A 318 -25.70 -4.91 -27.56
C LYS A 318 -26.86 -4.01 -27.14
N SER A 319 -27.87 -4.56 -26.48
CA SER A 319 -29.06 -3.82 -26.04
C SER A 319 -28.74 -2.72 -25.02
N SER A 320 -27.71 -2.92 -24.20
CA SER A 320 -27.23 -1.95 -23.22
C SER A 320 -26.15 -0.98 -23.72
N GLY A 321 -25.71 -1.10 -24.99
CA GLY A 321 -24.68 -0.23 -25.56
C GLY A 321 -23.26 -0.45 -25.02
N PHE A 322 -22.99 -1.56 -24.33
CA PHE A 322 -21.65 -1.90 -23.80
C PHE A 322 -20.79 -2.71 -24.77
N GLY A 323 -21.36 -3.25 -25.84
CA GLY A 323 -20.68 -4.17 -26.78
C GLY A 323 -19.34 -3.67 -27.30
N ASP A 324 -19.28 -2.40 -27.73
CA ASP A 324 -18.08 -1.78 -28.29
C ASP A 324 -17.29 -0.94 -27.27
N LYS A 325 -17.82 -0.78 -26.05
CA LYS A 325 -17.13 -0.07 -24.98
C LYS A 325 -15.94 -0.89 -24.47
N ARG A 326 -14.92 -0.19 -23.96
CA ARG A 326 -13.70 -0.79 -23.42
C ARG A 326 -13.68 -0.58 -21.91
N PRO A 327 -13.35 -1.60 -21.10
CA PRO A 327 -13.25 -1.48 -19.65
C PRO A 327 -12.40 -0.29 -19.20
N SER A 328 -11.33 0.03 -19.93
CA SER A 328 -10.44 1.15 -19.61
C SER A 328 -11.09 2.54 -19.68
N LYS A 329 -12.32 2.65 -20.20
CA LYS A 329 -13.06 3.89 -20.36
C LYS A 329 -14.34 3.96 -19.53
N LEU A 330 -14.66 2.91 -18.77
CA LEU A 330 -15.91 2.82 -18.01
C LEU A 330 -15.74 3.29 -16.57
N SER A 331 -16.73 4.04 -16.08
CA SER A 331 -16.82 4.40 -14.66
C SER A 331 -17.26 3.20 -13.80
N ASN A 332 -17.11 3.34 -12.47
CA ASN A 332 -17.64 2.37 -11.52
C ASN A 332 -19.17 2.20 -11.67
N GLU A 333 -19.91 3.28 -11.91
CA GLU A 333 -21.37 3.27 -12.10
C GLU A 333 -21.76 2.49 -13.37
N GLU A 334 -21.07 2.74 -14.49
CA GLU A 334 -21.30 2.02 -15.74
C GLU A 334 -21.01 0.52 -15.60
N LEU A 335 -19.93 0.18 -14.90
CA LEU A 335 -19.56 -1.21 -14.63
C LEU A 335 -20.56 -1.90 -13.68
N LEU A 336 -21.05 -1.21 -12.66
CA LEU A 336 -22.09 -1.72 -11.75
C LEU A 336 -23.41 -1.94 -12.48
N HIS A 337 -23.78 -1.01 -13.35
CA HIS A 337 -24.97 -1.16 -14.19
C HIS A 337 -24.85 -2.40 -15.10
N LEU A 338 -23.71 -2.58 -15.76
CA LEU A 338 -23.47 -3.76 -16.60
C LEU A 338 -23.49 -5.07 -15.79
N LEU A 339 -22.89 -5.09 -14.59
CA LEU A 339 -22.97 -6.25 -13.71
C LEU A 339 -24.42 -6.56 -13.29
N SER A 340 -25.20 -5.54 -12.96
CA SER A 340 -26.62 -5.71 -12.63
C SER A 340 -27.41 -6.34 -13.78
N LEU A 341 -27.17 -5.91 -15.02
CA LEU A 341 -27.81 -6.50 -16.20
C LEU A 341 -27.45 -7.97 -16.40
N PHE A 342 -26.19 -8.35 -16.16
CA PHE A 342 -25.79 -9.76 -16.20
C PHE A 342 -26.47 -10.56 -15.10
N ASN A 343 -26.49 -10.05 -13.86
CA ASN A 343 -27.11 -10.72 -12.73
C ASN A 343 -28.62 -10.92 -12.91
N GLN A 344 -29.33 -9.91 -13.44
CA GLN A 344 -30.76 -10.01 -13.79
C GLN A 344 -31.02 -11.07 -14.85
N ALA A 345 -30.06 -11.28 -15.75
CA ALA A 345 -30.10 -12.32 -16.76
C ALA A 345 -29.58 -13.69 -16.24
N GLY A 346 -29.31 -13.85 -14.94
CA GLY A 346 -28.81 -15.08 -14.34
C GLY A 346 -27.39 -15.45 -14.75
N ILE A 347 -26.59 -14.47 -15.21
CA ILE A 347 -25.17 -14.65 -15.53
C ILE A 347 -24.38 -14.16 -14.32
N ILE A 348 -23.73 -15.09 -13.63
CA ILE A 348 -23.04 -14.84 -12.36
C ILE A 348 -21.54 -15.11 -12.51
N PHE A 349 -20.72 -14.29 -11.86
CA PHE A 349 -19.26 -14.31 -11.93
C PHE A 349 -18.59 -14.98 -10.72
N HIS A 350 -19.31 -15.15 -9.62
CA HIS A 350 -18.87 -15.79 -8.40
C HIS A 350 -19.99 -16.60 -7.74
N VAL A 351 -19.69 -17.82 -7.30
CA VAL A 351 -20.65 -18.59 -6.49
C VAL A 351 -20.58 -18.07 -5.07
N ARG A 352 -21.71 -17.61 -4.52
CA ARG A 352 -21.81 -17.24 -3.11
C ARG A 352 -21.43 -18.43 -2.22
N SER A 353 -20.21 -18.46 -1.73
CA SER A 353 -19.82 -19.34 -0.62
C SER A 353 -20.15 -18.68 0.72
N LYS A 354 -20.17 -19.49 1.80
CA LYS A 354 -20.31 -19.06 3.20
C LYS A 354 -19.44 -17.82 3.52
N PRO A 355 -19.82 -17.02 4.54
CA PRO A 355 -19.15 -15.75 4.86
C PRO A 355 -17.62 -15.88 4.95
N ARG A 356 -16.91 -14.92 4.35
CA ARG A 356 -15.45 -14.85 4.25
C ARG A 356 -14.76 -14.96 5.61
N ASN A 357 -13.67 -15.73 5.65
CA ASN A 357 -12.69 -15.69 6.74
C ASN A 357 -11.49 -14.82 6.35
N THR A 358 -10.77 -14.30 7.33
CA THR A 358 -9.62 -13.37 7.18
C THR A 358 -8.48 -13.87 6.26
N GLY A 359 -8.39 -15.18 6.00
CA GLY A 359 -7.40 -15.77 5.09
C GLY A 359 -7.69 -15.58 3.60
N ASP A 360 -8.95 -15.33 3.21
CA ASP A 360 -9.35 -15.16 1.81
C ASP A 360 -8.92 -13.77 1.27
N ASP A 361 -8.79 -12.79 2.16
CA ASP A 361 -8.36 -11.42 1.85
C ASP A 361 -6.89 -11.35 1.38
N GLU A 362 -6.01 -12.25 1.84
CA GLU A 362 -4.60 -12.33 1.43
C GLU A 362 -4.45 -12.89 0.00
N ALA A 363 -5.19 -13.97 -0.33
CA ALA A 363 -5.25 -14.52 -1.69
C ALA A 363 -5.83 -13.50 -2.68
N PHE A 364 -6.79 -12.69 -2.22
CA PHE A 364 -7.38 -11.58 -2.94
C PHE A 364 -6.40 -10.42 -3.20
N ALA A 365 -5.61 -10.03 -2.20
CA ALA A 365 -4.54 -9.03 -2.29
C ALA A 365 -3.48 -9.38 -3.36
N SER A 366 -3.10 -10.65 -3.43
CA SER A 366 -2.23 -11.20 -4.47
C SER A 366 -2.90 -11.20 -5.85
N SER A 367 -4.22 -11.34 -5.90
CA SER A 367 -4.97 -11.40 -7.15
C SER A 367 -5.30 -10.03 -7.77
N CYS A 368 -5.54 -8.99 -6.95
CA CYS A 368 -5.75 -7.61 -7.42
C CYS A 368 -4.47 -6.93 -7.87
N SER A 369 -3.31 -7.42 -7.42
CA SER A 369 -1.98 -6.92 -7.76
C SER A 369 -1.40 -7.52 -9.05
N SER A 370 -1.89 -8.69 -9.49
CA SER A 370 -1.29 -9.48 -10.59
C SER A 370 -1.73 -9.08 -12.02
N LEU A 371 -2.34 -7.89 -12.21
CA LEU A 371 -2.49 -7.20 -13.50
C LEU A 371 -2.46 -5.67 -13.32
#